data_AF-A0A940TYK6-F1
#
_entry.id   AF-A0A940TYK6-F1
#
_cell.length_a   1.000
_cell.length_b   1.000
_cell.length_c   1.000
_cell.angle_alpha   90.00
_cell.angle_beta   90.00
_cell.angle_gamma   90.00
#
_symmetry.space_group_name_H-M   'P 1'
#
loop_
_entity.id
_entity.type
_entity.pdbx_description
1 polymer ?
#
loop_
_entity_poly.entity_id
_entity_poly.type
_entity_poly.pdbx_seq_one_letter_code
_entity_poly.pdbx_strand_id
1 'polypeptide(L)'
;MTDTSIPAPEPTPAPAAPPRPLKRPALITLIVFSIFYLLLLVPAAMFAMLSPFAFDSGTSPEAWQVFIFLVSTPFVLLGGLILPWIFYILKWYLAAIITAALPLFYGCGAYFYFTLTMP
;
A
#
# COMPACT_ATOMS: atom_id res chain seq x y z
N MET A 1 -64.76 -35.21 5.56
CA MET A 1 -64.06 -34.15 4.78
C MET A 1 -62.76 -33.87 5.51
N THR A 2 -61.65 -34.42 5.02
CA THR A 2 -60.30 -34.18 5.55
C THR A 2 -59.65 -33.13 4.66
N ASP A 3 -59.26 -32.01 5.26
CA ASP A 3 -58.68 -30.84 4.63
C ASP A 3 -57.26 -31.16 4.13
N THR A 4 -57.02 -31.01 2.83
CA THR A 4 -55.74 -31.29 2.14
C THR A 4 -55.02 -30.00 1.78
N SER A 5 -54.91 -29.04 2.70
CA SER A 5 -54.09 -27.86 2.46
C SER A 5 -52.60 -28.23 2.55
N ILE A 6 -51.97 -28.45 1.39
CA ILE A 6 -50.52 -28.64 1.29
C ILE A 6 -49.84 -27.33 1.76
N PRO A 7 -48.93 -27.38 2.75
CA PRO A 7 -48.21 -26.19 3.19
C PRO A 7 -47.36 -25.65 2.03
N ALA A 8 -47.44 -24.34 1.79
CA ALA A 8 -46.70 -23.67 0.72
C ALA A 8 -45.18 -23.90 0.91
N PRO A 9 -44.41 -24.15 -0.16
CA PRO A 9 -42.98 -24.36 -0.06
C PRO A 9 -42.31 -23.12 0.54
N GLU A 10 -41.50 -23.32 1.57
CA GLU A 10 -40.70 -22.24 2.16
C GLU A 10 -39.83 -21.59 1.07
N PRO A 11 -39.71 -20.25 1.06
CA PRO A 11 -38.87 -19.57 0.09
C PRO A 11 -37.41 -19.98 0.33
N THR A 12 -36.88 -20.81 -0.57
CA THR A 12 -35.48 -21.24 -0.56
C THR A 12 -34.57 -20.00 -0.51
N PRO A 13 -33.61 -19.92 0.43
CA PRO A 13 -32.68 -18.80 0.48
C PRO A 13 -32.00 -18.63 -0.88
N ALA A 14 -32.13 -17.45 -1.47
CA ALA A 14 -31.48 -17.15 -2.74
C ALA A 14 -29.95 -17.37 -2.59
N PRO A 15 -29.28 -17.96 -3.58
CA PRO A 15 -27.83 -18.17 -3.52
C PRO A 15 -27.13 -16.84 -3.23
N ALA A 16 -26.25 -16.82 -2.22
CA ALA A 16 -25.43 -15.66 -1.93
C ALA A 16 -24.69 -15.22 -3.20
N ALA A 17 -24.82 -13.93 -3.56
CA ALA A 17 -24.23 -13.42 -4.79
C ALA A 17 -22.72 -13.73 -4.84
N PRO A 18 -22.18 -14.15 -5.99
CA PRO A 18 -20.76 -14.46 -6.10
C PRO A 18 -19.91 -13.21 -5.78
N PRO A 19 -18.75 -13.38 -5.13
CA PRO A 19 -17.87 -12.25 -4.80
C PRO A 19 -17.51 -11.49 -6.08
N ARG A 20 -17.69 -10.16 -6.06
CA ARG A 20 -17.36 -9.29 -7.20
C ARG A 20 -15.89 -9.49 -7.61
N PRO A 21 -15.57 -9.48 -8.91
CA PRO A 21 -14.20 -9.66 -9.36
C PRO A 21 -13.32 -8.48 -8.93
N LEU A 22 -12.39 -8.71 -7.99
CA LEU A 22 -11.41 -7.72 -7.49
C LEU A 22 -10.39 -7.25 -8.54
N LYS A 23 -10.39 -7.85 -9.73
CA LYS A 23 -9.42 -7.56 -10.79
C LYS A 23 -9.40 -6.10 -11.24
N ARG A 24 -10.57 -5.52 -11.53
CA ARG A 24 -10.69 -4.12 -11.98
C ARG A 24 -10.27 -3.10 -10.91
N PRO A 25 -10.79 -3.16 -9.67
CA PRO A 25 -10.35 -2.23 -8.64
C PRO A 25 -8.87 -2.40 -8.31
N ALA A 26 -8.33 -3.63 -8.26
CA ALA A 26 -6.90 -3.85 -8.04
C ALA A 26 -6.06 -3.17 -9.13
N LEU A 27 -6.42 -3.32 -10.40
CA LEU A 27 -5.70 -2.68 -11.51
C LEU A 27 -5.71 -1.15 -11.39
N ILE A 28 -6.87 -0.54 -11.11
CA ILE A 28 -6.97 0.91 -10.93
C ILE A 28 -6.08 1.36 -9.76
N THR A 29 -6.18 0.68 -8.61
CA THR A 29 -5.37 0.96 -7.43
C THR A 29 -3.87 0.89 -7.73
N LEU A 30 -3.42 -0.16 -8.44
CA LEU A 30 -2.02 -0.33 -8.81
C LEU A 30 -1.53 0.78 -9.74
N ILE A 31 -2.34 1.20 -10.72
CA ILE A 31 -1.99 2.29 -11.64
C ILE A 31 -1.87 3.62 -10.87
N VAL A 32 -2.86 3.95 -10.05
CA VAL A 32 -2.87 5.20 -9.27
C VAL A 32 -1.65 5.27 -8.35
N PHE A 33 -1.39 4.20 -7.59
CA PHE A 33 -0.21 4.14 -6.73
C PHE A 33 1.10 4.17 -7.51
N SER A 34 1.17 3.48 -8.65
CA SER A 34 2.38 3.50 -9.48
C SER A 34 2.72 4.91 -9.95
N ILE A 35 1.74 5.66 -10.46
CA ILE A 35 1.94 7.05 -10.90
C ILE A 35 2.38 7.92 -9.72
N PHE A 36 1.69 7.82 -8.59
CA PHE A 36 1.99 8.61 -7.39
C PHE A 36 3.42 8.33 -6.87
N TYR A 37 3.81 7.06 -6.78
CA TYR A 37 5.14 6.67 -6.31
C TYR A 37 6.25 7.00 -7.32
N LEU A 38 5.97 6.93 -8.62
CA LEU A 38 6.92 7.35 -9.65
C LEU A 38 7.24 8.85 -9.51
N LEU A 39 6.20 9.67 -9.28
CA LEU A 39 6.34 11.10 -9.05
C LEU A 39 7.14 11.41 -7.78
N LEU A 40 6.94 10.62 -6.72
CA LEU A 40 7.68 10.75 -5.45
C LEU A 40 9.12 10.25 -5.54
N LEU A 41 9.42 9.33 -6.46
CA LEU A 41 10.76 8.76 -6.60
C LEU A 41 11.80 9.82 -6.98
N VAL A 42 11.42 10.79 -7.83
CA VAL A 42 12.31 11.86 -8.29
C VAL A 42 12.82 12.73 -7.13
N PRO A 43 11.96 13.40 -6.34
CA PRO A 43 12.43 14.17 -5.19
C PRO A 43 13.11 13.28 -4.14
N ALA A 44 12.62 12.06 -3.91
CA ALA A 44 13.26 11.14 -2.96
C ALA A 44 14.71 10.80 -3.35
N ALA A 45 14.96 10.52 -4.63
CA ALA A 45 16.30 10.26 -5.13
C ALA A 45 17.20 11.48 -5.02
N MET A 46 16.69 12.68 -5.32
CA MET A 46 17.43 13.94 -5.14
C MET A 46 17.82 14.15 -3.67
N PHE A 47 16.89 13.97 -2.73
CA PHE A 47 17.18 14.10 -1.30
C PHE A 47 18.18 13.05 -0.81
N ALA A 48 18.07 11.80 -1.28
CA ALA A 48 19.03 10.76 -0.95
C ALA A 48 20.45 11.11 -1.43
N MET A 49 20.60 11.66 -2.64
CA MET A 49 21.89 12.12 -3.17
C MET A 49 22.46 13.31 -2.40
N LEU A 50 21.61 14.24 -1.95
CA LEU A 50 22.02 15.40 -1.18
C LEU A 50 22.28 15.08 0.30
N SER A 51 21.78 13.95 0.79
CA SER A 51 21.86 13.58 2.20
C SER A 51 23.28 13.54 2.77
N PRO A 52 24.32 12.97 2.11
CA PRO A 52 25.67 12.93 2.67
C PRO A 52 26.28 14.34 2.86
N PHE A 53 25.94 15.28 1.97
CA PHE A 53 26.43 16.66 2.04
C PHE A 53 25.80 17.46 3.18
N ALA A 54 24.60 17.08 3.63
CA ALA A 54 23.95 17.72 4.78
C ALA A 54 24.58 17.29 6.13
N PHE A 55 25.10 16.05 6.20
CA PHE A 55 25.66 15.47 7.43
C PHE A 55 27.13 15.81 7.69
N ASP A 56 27.78 16.54 6.79
CA ASP A 56 29.14 17.06 6.98
C ASP A 56 29.20 18.17 8.06
N SER A 57 28.03 18.68 8.48
CA SER A 57 27.88 19.73 9.49
C SER A 57 27.69 19.22 10.93
N GLY A 58 27.57 17.91 11.14
CA GLY A 58 27.45 17.32 12.48
C GLY A 58 26.89 15.89 12.47
N THR A 59 27.45 15.03 13.33
CA THR A 59 27.08 13.62 13.49
C THR A 59 26.13 13.41 14.68
N SER A 60 25.01 14.13 14.71
CA SER A 60 24.00 13.89 15.75
C SER A 60 23.21 12.60 15.46
N PRO A 61 22.70 11.89 16.47
CA PRO A 61 21.84 10.71 16.28
C PRO A 61 20.60 10.99 15.42
N GLU A 62 20.03 12.19 15.53
CA GLU A 62 18.88 12.65 14.76
C GLU A 62 19.23 12.77 13.28
N ALA A 63 20.45 13.26 13.00
CA ALA A 63 20.98 13.37 11.66
C ALA A 63 21.03 11.99 10.97
N TRP A 64 21.56 10.97 11.67
CA TRP A 64 21.57 9.59 11.15
C TRP A 64 20.18 9.02 10.89
N GLN A 65 19.17 9.37 11.69
CA GLN A 65 17.80 8.91 11.46
C GLN A 65 17.22 9.50 10.16
N VAL A 66 17.43 10.80 9.93
CA VAL A 66 17.02 11.47 8.68
C VAL A 66 17.77 10.89 7.48
N PHE A 67 19.08 10.63 7.61
CA PHE A 67 19.88 9.99 6.56
C PHE A 67 19.31 8.63 6.16
N ILE A 68 19.10 7.74 7.14
CA ILE A 68 18.58 6.38 6.91
C ILE A 68 17.21 6.45 6.25
N PHE A 69 16.35 7.37 6.68
CA PHE A 69 15.03 7.57 6.09
C PHE A 69 15.14 8.00 4.61
N LEU A 70 15.93 9.03 4.31
CA LEU A 70 16.11 9.53 2.94
C LEU A 70 16.69 8.46 2.01
N VAL A 71 17.70 7.72 2.46
CA VAL A 71 18.34 6.66 1.67
C VAL A 71 17.40 5.47 1.48
N SER A 72 16.62 5.07 2.48
CA SER A 72 15.71 3.92 2.37
C SER A 72 14.43 4.23 1.56
N THR A 73 13.98 5.49 1.53
CA THR A 73 12.78 5.93 0.79
C THR A 73 12.73 5.45 -0.67
N PRO A 74 13.74 5.67 -1.53
CA PRO A 74 13.69 5.19 -2.92
C PRO A 74 13.58 3.66 -3.02
N PHE A 75 14.21 2.90 -2.13
CA PHE A 75 14.09 1.44 -2.12
C PHE A 75 12.69 0.98 -1.71
N VAL A 76 12.08 1.64 -0.73
CA VAL A 76 10.70 1.36 -0.31
C VAL A 76 9.71 1.70 -1.44
N LEU A 77 9.90 2.84 -2.11
CA LEU A 77 9.08 3.23 -3.26
C LEU A 77 9.20 2.22 -4.42
N LEU A 78 10.42 1.77 -4.73
CA LEU A 78 10.65 0.74 -5.76
C LEU A 78 10.03 -0.61 -5.35
N GLY A 79 10.15 -1.01 -4.09
CA GLY A 79 9.51 -2.22 -3.56
C GLY A 79 7.99 -2.15 -3.67
N GLY A 80 7.40 -1.02 -3.25
CA GLY A 80 5.97 -0.75 -3.36
C GLY A 80 5.47 -0.51 -4.79
N LEU A 81 6.36 -0.31 -5.75
CA LEU A 81 6.05 -0.29 -7.17
C LEU A 81 6.07 -1.72 -7.74
N ILE A 82 7.12 -2.49 -7.50
CA ILE A 82 7.37 -3.77 -8.18
C ILE A 82 6.54 -4.92 -7.58
N LEU A 83 6.53 -5.08 -6.26
CA LEU A 83 5.87 -6.21 -5.57
C LEU A 83 4.37 -6.32 -5.90
N PRO A 84 3.58 -5.24 -5.94
CA PRO A 84 2.16 -5.32 -6.26
C PRO A 84 1.88 -5.92 -7.64
N TRP A 85 2.68 -5.55 -8.64
CA TRP A 85 2.52 -6.07 -10.00
C TRP A 85 2.81 -7.57 -10.07
N ILE A 86 3.79 -8.06 -9.31
CA ILE A 86 4.06 -9.50 -9.19
C ILE A 86 2.83 -10.21 -8.62
N PHE A 87 2.27 -9.73 -7.52
CA PHE A 87 1.06 -10.33 -6.93
C PHE A 87 -0.16 -10.24 -7.84
N TYR A 88 -0.27 -9.16 -8.63
CA TYR A 88 -1.34 -9.01 -9.60
C TYR A 88 -1.25 -10.07 -10.72
N ILE A 89 -0.04 -10.36 -11.22
CA ILE A 89 0.20 -11.42 -12.22
C ILE A 89 -0.12 -12.81 -11.63
N LEU A 90 0.22 -13.04 -10.36
CA LEU A 90 -0.13 -14.27 -9.62
C LEU A 90 -1.62 -14.38 -9.29
N LYS A 91 -2.45 -13.40 -9.69
CA LYS A 91 -3.89 -13.30 -9.41
C LYS A 91 -4.21 -13.15 -7.91
N TRP A 92 -3.24 -12.78 -7.09
CA TRP A 92 -3.39 -12.50 -5.65
C TRP A 92 -3.77 -11.03 -5.45
N TYR A 93 -4.96 -10.65 -5.90
CA TYR A 93 -5.39 -9.25 -5.97
C TYR A 93 -5.39 -8.53 -4.61
N LEU A 94 -5.76 -9.23 -3.53
CA LEU A 94 -5.73 -8.65 -2.18
C LEU A 94 -4.29 -8.36 -1.74
N ALA A 95 -3.36 -9.29 -1.97
CA ALA A 95 -1.95 -9.11 -1.65
C ALA A 95 -1.33 -7.98 -2.49
N ALA A 96 -1.73 -7.86 -3.76
CA ALA A 96 -1.33 -6.75 -4.63
C ALA A 96 -1.76 -5.39 -4.07
N ILE A 97 -3.01 -5.28 -3.58
CA ILE A 97 -3.51 -4.03 -2.99
C ILE A 97 -2.78 -3.71 -1.68
N ILE A 98 -2.62 -4.69 -0.80
CA ILE A 98 -1.95 -4.50 0.50
C ILE A 98 -0.50 -4.05 0.30
N THR A 99 0.23 -4.71 -0.59
CA THR A 99 1.63 -4.36 -0.86
C THR A 99 1.76 -3.04 -1.64
N ALA A 100 0.75 -2.62 -2.41
CA ALA A 100 0.73 -1.30 -3.03
C ALA A 100 0.59 -0.17 -2.01
N ALA A 101 0.02 -0.44 -0.83
CA ALA A 101 -0.07 0.54 0.25
C ALA A 101 1.21 0.62 1.09
N LEU A 102 2.23 -0.20 0.82
CA LEU A 102 3.43 -0.30 1.65
C LEU A 102 4.21 1.03 1.77
N PRO A 103 4.43 1.81 0.69
CA PRO A 103 5.07 3.13 0.82
C PRO A 103 4.22 4.15 1.60
N LEU A 104 2.89 4.04 1.56
CA LEU A 104 1.99 4.86 2.36
C LEU A 104 2.21 4.60 3.85
N PHE A 105 2.21 3.33 4.27
CA PHE A 105 2.47 2.96 5.66
C PHE A 105 3.85 3.39 6.13
N TYR A 106 4.86 3.26 5.27
CA TYR A 106 6.20 3.75 5.55
C TYR A 106 6.24 5.26 5.76
N GLY A 107 5.63 6.04 4.85
CA GLY A 107 5.57 7.50 4.96
C GLY A 107 4.81 7.97 6.21
N CYS A 108 3.65 7.38 6.50
CA CYS A 108 2.89 7.68 7.71
C CYS A 108 3.68 7.31 8.97
N GLY A 109 4.29 6.12 9.01
CA GLY A 109 5.10 5.67 10.14
C GLY A 109 6.29 6.58 10.41
N ALA A 110 6.98 7.02 9.35
CA ALA A 110 8.07 7.98 9.47
C ALA A 110 7.59 9.34 9.97
N TYR A 111 6.48 9.86 9.44
CA TYR A 111 5.89 11.11 9.92
C TYR A 111 5.57 11.05 11.43
N PHE A 112 4.90 9.99 11.89
CA PHE A 112 4.62 9.79 13.31
C PHE A 112 5.88 9.65 14.14
N TYR A 113 6.86 8.89 13.66
CA TYR A 113 8.15 8.71 14.33
C TYR A 113 8.85 10.05 14.54
N PHE A 114 9.07 10.83 13.48
CA PHE A 114 9.74 12.12 13.57
C PHE A 114 8.99 13.12 14.45
N THR A 115 7.66 13.14 14.39
CA THR A 115 6.84 14.03 15.24
C THR A 115 6.97 13.71 16.73
N LEU A 116 7.20 12.43 17.08
CA LEU A 116 7.31 11.99 18.47
C LEU A 116 8.73 12.07 19.02
N THR A 117 9.75 11.93 18.16
CA THR A 117 11.16 11.86 18.57
C THR A 117 11.95 13.15 18.37
N MET A 118 11.47 14.08 17.53
CA MET A 118 12.14 15.34 17.21
C MET A 118 11.19 16.54 17.42
N PRO A 119 10.97 16.98 18.68
CA PRO A 119 10.13 18.14 19.00
C PRO A 119 10.80 19.49 18.69
#